data_AF-A0A7C4QQF9-F1
#
_entry.id   AF-A0A7C4QQF9-F1
#
_cell.length_a   1.000
_cell.length_b   1.000
_cell.length_c   1.000
_cell.angle_alpha   90.00
_cell.angle_beta   90.00
_cell.angle_gamma   90.00
#
_symmetry.space_group_name_H-M   'P 1'
#
loop_
_entity.id
_entity.type
_entity.pdbx_description
1 polymer ?
#
loop_
_entity_poly.entity_id
_entity_poly.type
_entity_poly.pdbx_seq_one_letter_code
_entity_poly.pdbx_strand_id
1 'polypeptide(L)'
;MAEDVADPAPAPLPWYHKGLRFTCTQCGNCCTGAPGVVWVSEEELSQIAEFRGASYGEVLLHHTRLVNGRRSLTEYANGDCTFFDGASRRCTIYPVRPAQCRTWPFWPSNLESTKSWKEVQRVCPGTRDGELVPLEVIVRQAAVIDP
;
A
#
# COMPACT_ATOMS: atom_id res chain seq x y z
N MET A 1 -39.91 -12.87 -33.33
CA MET A 1 -38.71 -13.45 -32.72
C MET A 1 -37.90 -12.30 -32.15
N ALA A 2 -38.29 -11.81 -30.97
CA ALA A 2 -37.50 -10.85 -30.21
C ALA A 2 -36.99 -11.64 -29.00
N GLU A 3 -35.68 -11.84 -28.94
CA GLU A 3 -35.04 -12.54 -27.84
C GLU A 3 -34.95 -11.58 -26.66
N ASP A 4 -35.69 -11.91 -25.60
CA ASP A 4 -35.56 -11.31 -24.27
C ASP A 4 -34.16 -11.64 -23.73
N VAL A 5 -33.20 -10.73 -23.96
CA VAL A 5 -31.92 -10.76 -23.26
C VAL A 5 -32.16 -10.11 -21.90
N ALA A 6 -32.48 -10.95 -20.91
CA ALA A 6 -32.51 -10.52 -19.52
C ALA A 6 -31.11 -10.01 -19.11
N ASP A 7 -31.06 -8.76 -18.64
CA ASP A 7 -29.86 -8.18 -18.05
C ASP A 7 -29.36 -9.08 -16.89
N PRO A 8 -28.06 -9.42 -16.83
CA PRO A 8 -27.53 -10.17 -15.71
C PRO A 8 -27.71 -9.37 -14.42
N ALA A 9 -28.24 -10.03 -13.38
CA ALA A 9 -28.38 -9.42 -12.06
C ALA A 9 -27.04 -8.85 -11.57
N PRO A 10 -27.02 -7.66 -10.94
CA PRO A 10 -25.78 -7.04 -10.51
C PRO A 10 -25.05 -7.94 -9.50
N ALA A 11 -23.73 -8.04 -9.66
CA ALA A 11 -22.87 -8.78 -8.75
C ALA A 11 -23.07 -8.29 -7.28
N PRO A 12 -22.99 -9.19 -6.29
CA PRO A 12 -23.15 -8.81 -4.90
C PRO A 12 -22.11 -7.75 -4.50
N LEU A 13 -22.57 -6.72 -3.80
CA LEU A 13 -21.69 -5.64 -3.32
C LEU A 13 -20.63 -6.20 -2.36
N PRO A 14 -19.40 -5.65 -2.37
CA PRO A 14 -18.37 -6.06 -1.41
C PRO A 14 -18.81 -5.76 0.03
N TRP A 15 -18.26 -6.49 1.00
CA TRP A 15 -18.60 -6.30 2.42
C TRP A 15 -18.29 -4.87 2.92
N TYR A 16 -17.36 -4.19 2.28
CA TYR A 16 -16.96 -2.81 2.54
C TYR A 16 -17.70 -1.77 1.67
N HIS A 17 -18.83 -2.11 1.05
CA HIS A 17 -19.58 -1.19 0.16
C HIS A 17 -20.03 0.12 0.83
N LYS A 18 -20.10 0.15 2.17
CA LYS A 18 -20.40 1.38 2.95
C LYS A 18 -19.17 2.24 3.24
N GLY A 19 -18.01 1.88 2.68
CA GLY A 19 -16.73 2.50 2.97
C GLY A 19 -16.05 1.92 4.22
N LEU A 20 -14.81 2.37 4.44
CA LEU A 20 -13.97 1.98 5.58
C LEU A 20 -13.32 3.22 6.16
N ARG A 21 -13.11 3.25 7.48
CA ARG A 21 -12.41 4.36 8.12
C ARG A 21 -10.91 4.23 7.92
N PHE A 22 -10.28 5.28 7.41
CA PHE A 22 -8.84 5.37 7.36
C PHE A 22 -8.33 6.80 7.22
N THR A 23 -7.38 7.17 8.07
CA THR A 23 -6.49 8.32 7.87
C THR A 23 -5.08 7.92 8.28
N CYS A 24 -4.09 8.13 7.41
CA CYS A 24 -2.71 7.81 7.75
C CYS A 24 -2.23 8.72 8.89
N THR A 25 -1.89 8.13 10.04
CA THR A 25 -1.37 8.86 11.22
C THR A 25 0.15 9.00 11.21
N GLN A 26 0.82 8.53 10.16
CA GLN A 26 2.29 8.45 10.07
C GLN A 26 2.95 7.73 11.27
N CYS A 27 2.27 6.74 11.85
CA CYS A 27 2.76 5.98 13.01
C CYS A 27 3.98 5.09 12.75
N GLY A 28 4.34 4.87 11.48
CA GLY A 28 5.47 4.05 11.06
C GLY A 28 5.20 2.54 11.02
N ASN A 29 4.06 2.05 11.51
CA ASN A 29 3.81 0.61 11.68
C ASN A 29 3.83 -0.21 10.38
N CYS A 30 3.54 0.41 9.23
CA CYS A 30 3.64 -0.26 7.93
C CYS A 30 5.05 -0.22 7.31
N CYS A 31 6.01 0.44 7.96
CA CYS A 31 7.38 0.63 7.46
C CYS A 31 8.43 -0.17 8.25
N THR A 32 8.02 -0.94 9.27
CA THR A 32 8.90 -1.55 10.29
C THR A 32 8.33 -2.85 10.84
N GLY A 33 9.17 -3.67 11.47
CA GLY A 33 8.75 -4.75 12.38
C GLY A 33 8.54 -6.12 11.74
N ALA A 34 8.35 -6.20 10.42
CA ALA A 34 8.34 -7.47 9.71
C ALA A 34 8.89 -7.30 8.29
N PRO A 35 9.71 -8.25 7.79
CA PRO A 35 10.14 -8.23 6.40
C PRO A 35 8.93 -8.36 5.48
N GLY A 36 8.94 -7.61 4.39
CA GLY A 36 7.86 -7.57 3.42
C GLY A 36 8.39 -7.54 2.00
N VAL A 37 7.48 -7.39 1.05
CA VAL A 37 7.84 -7.13 -0.34
C VAL A 37 7.07 -5.90 -0.76
N VAL A 38 7.79 -4.81 -1.02
CA VAL A 38 7.25 -3.55 -1.50
C VAL A 38 7.75 -3.37 -2.93
N TRP A 39 6.92 -3.76 -3.88
CA TRP A 39 7.28 -3.67 -5.29
C TRP A 39 7.43 -2.21 -5.70
N VAL A 40 8.45 -1.96 -6.52
CA VAL A 40 8.75 -0.63 -7.07
C VAL A 40 9.02 -0.72 -8.56
N SER A 41 8.49 0.26 -9.28
CA SER A 41 8.77 0.51 -10.70
C SER A 41 9.99 1.40 -10.89
N GLU A 42 10.51 1.42 -12.12
CA GLU A 42 11.59 2.31 -12.54
C GLU A 42 11.23 3.80 -12.35
N GLU A 43 9.97 4.15 -12.58
CA GLU A 43 9.43 5.49 -12.38
C GLU A 43 9.45 5.88 -10.89
N GLU A 44 8.98 5.00 -10.00
CA GLU A 44 9.01 5.25 -8.56
C GLU A 44 10.44 5.38 -8.02
N LEU A 45 11.37 4.56 -8.53
CA LEU A 45 12.79 4.65 -8.17
C LEU A 45 13.39 5.99 -8.63
N SER A 46 13.02 6.47 -9.82
CA SER A 46 13.45 7.78 -10.33
C SER A 46 12.91 8.93 -9.48
N GLN A 47 11.63 8.88 -9.10
CA GLN A 47 11.01 9.88 -8.21
C GLN A 47 11.67 9.90 -6.82
N ILE A 48 11.99 8.72 -6.28
CA ILE A 48 12.71 8.61 -5.00
C ILE A 48 14.12 9.21 -5.11
N ALA A 49 14.83 8.94 -6.20
CA ALA A 49 16.17 9.47 -6.43
C ALA A 49 16.17 11.00 -6.51
N GLU A 50 15.25 11.57 -7.31
CA GLU A 50 15.09 13.02 -7.44
C GLU A 50 14.76 13.67 -6.09
N PHE A 51 13.79 13.13 -5.36
CA PHE A 51 13.40 13.65 -4.04
C PHE A 51 14.55 13.64 -3.03
N ARG A 52 15.45 12.65 -3.12
CA ARG A 52 16.60 12.53 -2.22
C ARG A 52 17.83 13.30 -2.67
N GLY A 53 17.83 13.86 -3.88
CA GLY A 53 19.04 14.41 -4.50
C GLY A 53 20.13 13.35 -4.71
N ALA A 54 19.72 12.09 -4.92
CA ALA A 54 20.60 10.95 -5.15
C ALA A 54 20.54 10.51 -6.62
N SER A 55 21.51 9.70 -7.05
CA SER A 55 21.44 9.09 -8.38
C SER A 55 20.47 7.91 -8.38
N TYR A 56 19.85 7.64 -9.54
CA TYR A 56 19.03 6.44 -9.73
C TYR A 56 19.79 5.16 -9.34
N GLY A 57 21.06 5.05 -9.74
CA GLY A 57 21.90 3.88 -9.44
C GLY A 57 22.18 3.68 -7.95
N GLU A 58 22.33 4.77 -7.20
CA GLU A 58 22.48 4.73 -5.74
C GLU A 58 21.20 4.18 -5.08
N VAL A 59 20.03 4.70 -5.47
CA VAL A 59 18.74 4.21 -4.96
C VAL A 59 18.55 2.74 -5.31
N LEU A 60 18.83 2.36 -6.55
CA LEU A 60 18.71 0.98 -6.99
C LEU A 60 19.61 0.04 -6.18
N LEU A 61 20.87 0.41 -5.95
CA LEU A 61 21.85 -0.45 -5.28
C LEU A 61 21.61 -0.56 -3.77
N HIS A 62 21.33 0.56 -3.10
CA HIS A 62 21.29 0.62 -1.64
C HIS A 62 19.90 0.41 -1.04
N HIS A 63 18.84 0.66 -1.82
CA HIS A 63 17.47 0.68 -1.30
C HIS A 63 16.56 -0.39 -1.92
N THR A 64 17.08 -1.24 -2.81
CA THR A 64 16.29 -2.32 -3.43
C THR A 64 16.96 -3.68 -3.34
N ARG A 65 16.13 -4.71 -3.53
CA ARG A 65 16.54 -6.10 -3.72
C ARG A 65 15.73 -6.75 -4.84
N LEU A 66 16.27 -7.80 -5.45
CA LEU A 66 15.52 -8.63 -6.39
C LEU A 66 14.77 -9.73 -5.64
N VAL A 67 13.48 -9.84 -5.90
CA VAL A 67 12.62 -10.93 -5.42
C VAL A 67 11.87 -11.47 -6.62
N ASN A 68 12.09 -12.74 -6.96
CA ASN A 68 11.46 -13.41 -8.11
C ASN A 68 11.54 -12.60 -9.43
N GLY A 69 12.70 -12.00 -9.70
CA GLY A 69 12.94 -11.21 -10.92
C GLY A 69 12.34 -9.79 -10.92
N ARG A 70 11.64 -9.40 -9.86
CA ARG A 70 11.08 -8.04 -9.70
C ARG A 70 11.83 -7.27 -8.62
N ARG A 71 11.85 -5.94 -8.71
CA ARG A 71 12.49 -5.05 -7.75
C ARG A 71 11.55 -4.74 -6.58
N SER A 72 12.02 -4.99 -5.37
CA SER A 72 11.38 -4.59 -4.13
C SER A 72 12.27 -3.63 -3.37
N LEU A 73 11.70 -2.72 -2.58
CA LEU A 73 12.46 -2.07 -1.53
C LEU A 73 13.08 -3.11 -0.59
N THR A 74 14.24 -2.77 -0.03
CA THR A 74 14.94 -3.60 0.95
C THR A 74 14.80 -3.04 2.35
N GLU A 75 15.01 -3.93 3.32
CA GLU A 75 14.96 -3.66 4.75
C GLU A 75 16.35 -3.84 5.40
N TYR A 76 16.54 -3.22 6.55
CA TYR A 76 17.64 -3.51 7.47
C TYR A 76 17.38 -4.84 8.22
N ALA A 77 18.39 -5.36 8.92
CA ALA A 77 18.30 -6.62 9.66
C ALA A 77 17.20 -6.65 10.75
N ASN A 78 16.79 -5.48 11.25
CA ASN A 78 15.70 -5.33 12.21
C ASN A 78 14.30 -5.28 11.56
N GLY A 79 14.20 -5.39 10.23
CA GLY A 79 12.95 -5.34 9.48
C GLY A 79 12.47 -3.92 9.14
N ASP A 80 13.27 -2.89 9.42
CA ASP A 80 12.95 -1.52 9.01
C ASP A 80 13.20 -1.34 7.52
N CYS A 81 12.23 -0.76 6.81
CA CYS A 81 12.49 -0.28 5.45
C CYS A 81 13.70 0.68 5.47
N THR A 82 14.57 0.62 4.46
CA THR A 82 15.74 1.51 4.38
C THR A 82 15.41 3.01 4.27
N PHE A 83 14.14 3.38 4.09
CA PHE A 83 13.65 4.76 4.17
C PHE A 83 12.88 5.07 5.47
N PHE A 84 12.94 4.20 6.47
CA PHE A 84 12.34 4.44 7.78
C PHE A 84 13.37 5.07 8.72
N ASP A 85 13.04 6.21 9.31
CA ASP A 85 13.81 6.79 10.41
C ASP A 85 13.26 6.24 11.73
N GLY A 86 14.04 5.37 12.38
CA GLY A 86 13.68 4.76 13.65
C GLY A 86 13.56 5.75 14.81
N ALA A 87 14.24 6.89 14.76
CA ALA A 87 14.21 7.89 15.83
C ALA A 87 12.88 8.68 15.82
N SER A 88 12.49 9.22 14.66
CA SER A 88 11.20 9.92 14.52
C SER A 88 10.01 8.98 14.25
N ARG A 89 10.28 7.71 13.92
CA ARG A 89 9.33 6.71 13.43
C ARG A 89 8.59 7.14 12.17
N ARG A 90 9.24 7.89 11.28
CA ARG A 90 8.65 8.40 10.03
C ARG A 90 9.35 7.87 8.80
N CYS A 91 8.62 7.81 7.71
CA CYS A 91 9.18 7.54 6.39
C CYS A 91 9.89 8.80 5.88
N THR A 92 11.17 8.68 5.52
CA THR A 92 11.99 9.79 5.04
C THR A 92 11.64 10.20 3.61
N ILE A 93 10.92 9.36 2.86
CA ILE A 93 10.42 9.62 1.50
C ILE A 93 8.90 9.75 1.43
N TYR A 94 8.24 10.17 2.51
CA TYR A 94 6.78 10.19 2.63
C TYR A 94 6.01 10.78 1.42
N PRO A 95 6.47 11.91 0.79
CA PRO A 95 5.81 12.50 -0.37
C PRO A 95 5.87 11.65 -1.65
N VAL A 96 6.94 10.87 -1.82
CA VAL A 96 7.22 10.04 -3.01
C VAL A 96 7.17 8.55 -2.69
N ARG A 97 6.36 8.17 -1.68
CA ARG A 97 6.16 6.77 -1.33
C ARG A 97 5.72 5.95 -2.55
N PRO A 98 6.22 4.72 -2.71
CA PRO A 98 5.69 3.80 -3.70
C PRO A 98 4.18 3.63 -3.57
N ALA A 99 3.54 3.29 -4.68
CA ALA A 99 2.13 3.00 -4.82
C ALA A 99 1.64 2.04 -3.72
N GLN A 100 2.34 0.93 -3.49
CA GLN A 100 2.01 -0.02 -2.42
C GLN A 100 2.02 0.60 -1.02
N CYS A 101 2.99 1.47 -0.72
CA CYS A 101 3.03 2.19 0.55
C CYS A 101 1.93 3.27 0.66
N ARG A 102 1.53 3.89 -0.46
CA ARG A 102 0.49 4.93 -0.49
C ARG A 102 -0.93 4.36 -0.37
N THR A 103 -1.16 3.16 -0.89
CA THR A 103 -2.48 2.52 -0.90
C THR A 103 -2.74 1.65 0.32
N TRP A 104 -1.77 1.48 1.22
CA TRP A 104 -2.05 0.92 2.54
C TRP A 104 -3.18 1.72 3.22
N PRO A 105 -4.21 1.08 3.80
CA PRO A 105 -4.36 -0.36 4.06
C PRO A 105 -5.20 -1.11 3.02
N PHE A 106 -5.60 -0.50 1.90
CA PHE A 106 -6.57 -1.05 0.95
C PHE A 106 -5.97 -2.05 -0.05
N TRP A 107 -4.99 -2.83 0.39
CA TRP A 107 -4.48 -3.94 -0.40
C TRP A 107 -5.53 -5.04 -0.53
N PRO A 108 -5.60 -5.78 -1.66
CA PRO A 108 -6.60 -6.84 -1.85
C PRO A 108 -6.64 -7.85 -0.69
N SER A 109 -5.49 -8.25 -0.16
CA SER A 109 -5.38 -9.18 0.98
C SER A 109 -6.04 -8.64 2.26
N ASN A 110 -5.99 -7.33 2.48
CA ASN A 110 -6.62 -6.68 3.62
C ASN A 110 -8.14 -6.52 3.44
N LEU A 111 -8.59 -6.44 2.18
CA LEU A 111 -9.98 -6.27 1.79
C LEU A 111 -10.72 -7.60 1.57
N GLU A 112 -10.02 -8.72 1.57
CA GLU A 112 -10.57 -10.07 1.32
C GLU A 112 -11.76 -10.39 2.23
N SER A 113 -11.69 -10.02 3.51
CA SER A 113 -12.75 -10.29 4.47
C SER A 113 -12.76 -9.29 5.63
N THR A 114 -13.88 -9.24 6.35
CA THR A 114 -13.98 -8.49 7.61
C THR A 114 -12.97 -8.97 8.65
N LYS A 115 -12.56 -10.24 8.60
CA LYS A 115 -11.51 -10.80 9.45
C LYS A 115 -10.14 -10.21 9.10
N SER A 116 -9.78 -10.20 7.81
CA SER A 116 -8.52 -9.61 7.33
C SER A 116 -8.42 -8.13 7.71
N TRP A 117 -9.52 -7.38 7.55
CA TRP A 117 -9.58 -5.99 7.98
C TRP A 117 -9.40 -5.80 9.49
N LYS A 118 -9.99 -6.66 10.33
CA LYS A 118 -9.78 -6.62 11.79
C LYS A 118 -8.32 -6.84 12.17
N GLU A 119 -7.56 -7.66 11.43
CA GLU A 119 -6.12 -7.81 11.66
C GLU A 119 -5.36 -6.52 11.34
N VAL A 120 -5.72 -5.83 10.25
CA VAL A 120 -5.19 -4.49 9.96
C VAL A 120 -5.49 -3.52 11.09
N GLN A 121 -6.71 -3.54 11.65
CA GLN A 121 -7.10 -2.64 12.75
C GLN A 121 -6.30 -2.84 14.03
N ARG A 122 -5.71 -4.03 14.24
CA ARG A 122 -4.81 -4.29 15.37
C ARG A 122 -3.49 -3.54 15.23
N VAL A 123 -2.97 -3.45 14.00
CA VAL A 123 -1.63 -2.88 13.74
C VAL A 123 -1.66 -1.43 13.24
N CYS A 124 -2.75 -0.98 12.63
CA CYS A 124 -2.85 0.35 12.02
C CYS A 124 -3.83 1.25 12.79
N PRO A 125 -3.37 2.20 13.63
CA PRO A 125 -4.27 3.09 14.36
C PRO A 125 -5.13 3.97 13.45
N GLY A 126 -4.67 4.27 12.23
CA GLY A 126 -5.41 5.07 11.26
C GLY A 126 -6.77 4.49 10.87
N THR A 127 -6.99 3.19 11.07
CA THR A 127 -8.25 2.51 10.74
C THR A 127 -9.31 2.59 11.84
N ARG A 128 -8.98 3.14 13.01
CA ARG A 128 -9.89 3.29 14.15
C ARG A 128 -10.58 4.65 14.13
N ASP A 129 -9.78 5.71 14.03
CA ASP A 129 -10.24 7.09 14.19
C ASP A 129 -10.18 7.90 12.87
N GLY A 130 -9.96 7.21 11.76
CA GLY A 130 -9.88 7.83 10.44
C GLY A 130 -11.22 8.31 9.88
N GLU A 131 -11.12 9.17 8.86
CA GLU A 131 -12.24 9.60 8.02
C GLU A 131 -12.84 8.42 7.26
N LEU A 132 -14.12 8.51 6.93
CA LEU A 132 -14.79 7.50 6.11
C LEU A 132 -14.28 7.63 4.67
N VAL A 133 -13.58 6.60 4.20
CA VAL A 133 -13.15 6.48 2.81
C VAL A 133 -14.25 5.79 2.02
N PRO A 134 -14.80 6.43 0.97
CA PRO A 134 -15.92 5.88 0.22
C PRO A 134 -15.46 4.75 -0.71
N LEU A 135 -16.43 3.91 -1.14
CA LEU A 135 -16.17 2.68 -1.89
C LEU A 135 -15.33 2.92 -3.15
N GLU A 136 -15.65 3.96 -3.92
CA GLU A 136 -14.96 4.29 -5.17
C GLU A 136 -13.48 4.61 -4.96
N VAL A 137 -13.13 5.22 -3.82
CA VAL A 137 -11.74 5.51 -3.48
C VAL A 137 -11.00 4.23 -3.08
N ILE A 138 -11.65 3.35 -2.31
CA ILE A 138 -11.09 2.06 -1.90
C ILE A 138 -10.80 1.19 -3.13
N VAL A 139 -11.78 1.06 -4.04
CA VAL A 139 -11.64 0.27 -5.27
C VAL A 139 -10.51 0.83 -6.15
N ARG A 140 -10.45 2.15 -6.32
CA ARG A 140 -9.37 2.81 -7.08
C ARG A 140 -7.99 2.53 -6.49
N GLN A 141 -7.86 2.55 -5.16
CA GLN A 141 -6.58 2.31 -4.50
C GLN A 141 -6.18 0.82 -4.51
N ALA A 142 -7.14 -0.09 -4.38
CA ALA A 142 -6.89 -1.53 -4.46
C ALA A 142 -6.39 -1.95 -5.85
N ALA A 143 -6.95 -1.38 -6.92
CA ALA A 143 -6.58 -1.64 -8.31
C ALA A 143 -5.13 -1.27 -8.66
N VAL A 144 -4.46 -0.47 -7.82
CA VAL A 144 -3.05 -0.09 -8.03
C VAL A 144 -2.08 -1.24 -7.72
N ILE A 145 -2.47 -2.16 -6.83
CA ILE A 145 -1.59 -3.22 -6.31
C ILE A 145 -1.78 -4.55 -7.04
N ASP A 146 -2.91 -4.68 -7.74
CA ASP A 146 -3.30 -5.85 -8.52
C ASP A 146 -3.44 -5.48 -10.00
N PRO A 147 -2.33 -5.25 -10.73
CA PRO A 147 -2.37 -5.06 -12.19
C PRO A 147 -2.49 -6.39 -12.95
#